data_AF-A0A3B8HH44-F1
#
_entry.id   AF-A0A3B8HH44-F1
#
_cell.length_a   1.000
_cell.length_b   1.000
_cell.length_c   1.000
_cell.angle_alpha   90.00
_cell.angle_beta   90.00
_cell.angle_gamma   90.00
#
_symmetry.space_group_name_H-M   'P 1'
#
loop_
_entity.id
_entity.type
_entity.pdbx_description
1 polymer ?
#
loop_
_entity_poly.entity_id
_entity_poly.type
_entity_poly.pdbx_seq_one_letter_code
_entity_poly.pdbx_strand_id
1 'polypeptide(L)' 'AWRNKVAVIERALQSNCPNPDDPIDVLAKVGGYEIAALAGALLGAAIAKVPLVCDGFIATAGALVACRLIP' A
#
# COMPACT_ATOMS: atom_id res chain seq x y z
N ALA A 1 -19.35 -14.27 5.54
CA ALA A 1 -18.73 -13.02 5.01
C ALA A 1 -17.22 -12.97 5.27
N TRP A 2 -16.76 -12.88 6.53
CA TRP A 2 -15.32 -12.74 6.86
C TRP A 2 -14.41 -13.85 6.29
N ARG A 3 -14.75 -15.13 6.51
CA ARG A 3 -13.96 -16.26 6.00
C ARG A 3 -13.77 -16.22 4.47
N ASN A 4 -14.78 -15.76 3.74
CA ASN A 4 -14.68 -15.58 2.29
C ASN A 4 -13.70 -14.46 1.92
N LYS A 5 -13.70 -13.34 2.68
CA LYS A 5 -12.73 -12.25 2.47
C LYS A 5 -11.29 -12.74 2.68
N VAL A 6 -11.04 -13.54 3.72
CA VAL A 6 -9.74 -14.16 3.97
C VAL A 6 -9.31 -15.04 2.79
N ALA A 7 -10.18 -15.95 2.34
CA ALA A 7 -9.89 -16.84 1.22
C ALA A 7 -9.60 -16.09 -0.10
N VAL A 8 -10.27 -14.96 -0.35
CA VAL A 8 -10.00 -14.11 -1.51
C VAL A 8 -8.62 -13.44 -1.41
N ILE A 9 -8.23 -12.95 -0.23
CA ILE A 9 -6.91 -12.35 0.00
C ILE A 9 -5.81 -13.40 -0.17
N GLU A 10 -5.97 -14.58 0.42
CA GLU A 10 -5.01 -15.69 0.27
C GLU A 10 -4.84 -16.08 -1.19
N ARG A 11 -5.94 -16.17 -1.95
CA ARG A 11 -5.89 -16.43 -3.39
C ARG A 11 -5.17 -15.32 -4.15
N ALA A 12 -5.43 -14.05 -3.84
CA ALA A 12 -4.75 -12.93 -4.49
C ALA A 12 -3.23 -12.96 -4.25
N LEU A 13 -2.79 -13.31 -3.05
CA LEU A 13 -1.38 -13.48 -2.72
C LEU A 13 -0.76 -14.65 -3.50
N GLN A 14 -1.44 -15.80 -3.55
CA GLN A 14 -0.96 -16.99 -4.27
C GLN A 14 -0.88 -16.78 -5.79
N SER A 15 -1.85 -16.09 -6.39
CA SER A 15 -1.87 -15.87 -7.84
C SER A 15 -0.84 -14.85 -8.31
N ASN A 16 -0.56 -13.83 -7.50
CA ASN A 16 0.32 -12.73 -7.92
C ASN A 16 1.75 -12.86 -7.40
N CYS A 17 1.99 -13.62 -6.32
CA CYS A 17 3.30 -13.79 -5.70
C CYS A 17 4.08 -12.47 -5.57
N PRO A 18 3.56 -11.47 -4.83
CA PRO A 18 4.24 -10.20 -4.67
C PRO A 18 5.54 -10.37 -3.86
N ASN A 19 6.59 -9.68 -4.28
CA ASN A 19 7.86 -9.61 -3.56
C ASN A 19 7.73 -8.62 -2.40
N PRO A 20 7.78 -9.05 -1.13
CA PRO A 20 7.60 -8.16 0.02
C PRO A 20 8.71 -7.10 0.19
N ASP A 21 9.86 -7.29 -0.47
CA ASP A 21 10.98 -6.36 -0.45
C ASP A 21 10.90 -5.31 -1.59
N ASP A 22 9.95 -5.46 -2.52
CA ASP A 22 9.67 -4.49 -3.57
C ASP A 22 8.29 -3.85 -3.36
N PRO A 23 8.22 -2.65 -2.75
CA PRO A 23 6.94 -2.00 -2.46
C PRO A 23 6.13 -1.62 -3.71
N ILE A 24 6.79 -1.40 -4.86
CA ILE A 24 6.07 -1.15 -6.12
C ILE A 24 5.44 -2.43 -6.65
N ASP A 25 6.15 -3.56 -6.58
CA ASP A 25 5.61 -4.87 -6.96
C ASP A 25 4.40 -5.25 -6.11
N VAL A 26 4.48 -5.07 -4.78
CA VAL A 26 3.34 -5.30 -3.87
C VAL A 26 2.15 -4.42 -4.25
N LEU A 27 2.38 -3.12 -4.42
CA LEU A 27 1.33 -2.16 -4.75
C LEU A 27 0.66 -2.48 -6.09
N ALA A 28 1.45 -2.85 -7.11
CA ALA A 28 0.96 -3.18 -8.45
C ALA A 28 0.16 -4.49 -8.49
N LYS A 29 0.56 -5.49 -7.71
CA LYS A 29 -0.04 -6.83 -7.74
C LYS A 29 -1.26 -7.00 -6.85
N VAL A 30 -1.22 -6.46 -5.63
CA VAL A 30 -2.25 -6.70 -4.61
C VAL A 30 -2.70 -5.43 -3.88
N GLY A 31 -2.27 -4.27 -4.35
CA GLY A 31 -2.73 -2.97 -3.86
C GLY A 31 -3.93 -2.46 -4.65
N GLY A 32 -3.86 -1.19 -5.04
CA GLY A 32 -4.88 -0.51 -5.84
C GLY A 32 -4.55 0.96 -6.06
N TYR A 33 -5.23 1.61 -7.00
CA TYR A 33 -4.96 3.00 -7.38
C TYR A 33 -5.11 4.00 -6.22
N GLU A 34 -6.05 3.75 -5.29
CA GLU A 34 -6.25 4.60 -4.12
C GLU A 34 -5.05 4.52 -3.16
N ILE A 35 -4.54 3.31 -2.88
CA ILE A 35 -3.34 3.11 -2.06
C ILE A 35 -2.12 3.77 -2.73
N ALA A 36 -2.02 3.66 -4.06
CA ALA A 36 -0.96 4.29 -4.83
C ALA A 36 -1.01 5.82 -4.74
N ALA A 37 -2.20 6.40 -4.84
CA ALA A 37 -2.41 7.84 -4.70
C ALA A 37 -2.04 8.33 -3.30
N LEU A 38 -2.40 7.59 -2.25
CA LEU A 38 -2.05 7.91 -0.86
C LEU A 38 -0.54 7.82 -0.62
N ALA A 39 0.14 6.80 -1.17
CA ALA A 39 1.58 6.69 -1.12
C ALA A 39 2.26 7.90 -1.81
N GLY A 40 1.79 8.25 -3.01
CA GLY A 40 2.27 9.43 -3.73
C GLY A 40 2.02 10.75 -3.00
N ALA A 41 0.86 10.90 -2.36
CA ALA A 41 0.54 12.08 -1.55
C ALA A 41 1.49 12.21 -0.36
N LEU A 42 1.81 11.11 0.32
CA LEU A 42 2.77 11.14 1.43
C LEU A 42 4.19 11.49 0.96
N LEU A 43 4.65 10.92 -0.16
CA LEU A 43 5.94 11.28 -0.75
C LEU A 43 5.98 12.76 -1.17
N GLY A 44 4.91 13.26 -1.79
CA GLY A 44 4.77 14.68 -2.15
C GLY A 44 4.82 15.59 -0.93
N ALA A 45 4.13 15.22 0.15
CA ALA A 45 4.17 15.96 1.42
C ALA A 45 5.57 15.96 2.04
N ALA A 46 6.28 14.83 2.00
CA ALA A 46 7.65 14.71 2.47
C ALA A 46 8.62 15.62 1.67
N ILE A 47 8.51 15.63 0.34
CA ILE A 47 9.28 16.53 -0.54
C ILE A 47 8.99 18.00 -0.20
N ALA A 48 7.72 18.34 0.01
CA ALA A 48 7.29 19.69 0.39
C ALA A 48 7.61 20.06 1.85
N LYS A 49 8.11 19.12 2.66
CA LYS A 49 8.35 19.28 4.11
C LYS A 49 7.09 19.71 4.87
N VAL A 50 5.93 19.19 4.46
CA VAL A 50 4.64 19.43 5.09
C VAL A 50 4.18 18.15 5.78
N PRO A 51 3.72 18.21 7.05
CA PRO A 51 3.19 17.03 7.72
C PRO A 51 1.89 16.57 7.04
N LEU A 52 1.77 15.26 6.80
CA LEU A 52 0.54 14.62 6.36
C LEU A 52 0.02 13.71 7.49
N VAL A 53 -1.25 13.90 7.86
CA VAL A 53 -1.90 13.09 8.89
C VAL A 53 -2.51 11.85 8.23
N CYS A 54 -2.07 10.67 8.65
CA CYS A 54 -2.68 9.40 8.24
C CYS A 54 -3.95 9.14 9.05
N ASP A 55 -5.00 8.66 8.38
CA ASP A 55 -6.24 8.19 9.01
C ASP A 55 -6.14 6.69 9.39
N GLY A 56 -6.98 5.82 8.81
CA GLY A 56 -7.08 4.42 9.19
C GLY A 56 -6.29 3.46 8.30
N PHE A 57 -6.86 2.27 8.13
CA PHE A 57 -6.20 1.11 7.51
C PHE A 57 -5.67 1.38 6.10
N ILE A 58 -6.49 1.97 5.21
CA ILE A 58 -6.10 2.21 3.81
C ILE A 58 -5.02 3.30 3.70
N ALA A 59 -5.17 4.39 4.46
CA ALA A 59 -4.15 5.45 4.54
C ALA A 59 -2.80 4.91 5.03
N THR A 60 -2.82 4.06 6.06
CA THR A 60 -1.62 3.45 6.63
C THR A 60 -0.97 2.46 5.66
N ALA A 61 -1.74 1.73 4.85
CA ALA A 61 -1.19 0.88 3.80
C ALA A 61 -0.43 1.69 2.75
N GLY A 62 -0.99 2.82 2.30
CA GLY A 62 -0.29 3.75 1.40
C GLY A 62 0.98 4.34 2.04
N ALA A 63 0.91 4.71 3.32
CA ALA A 63 2.07 5.19 4.06
C ALA A 63 3.18 4.14 4.17
N LEU A 64 2.84 2.86 4.42
CA LEU A 64 3.82 1.78 4.44
C LEU A 64 4.53 1.61 3.09
N VAL A 65 3.78 1.68 1.98
CA VAL A 65 4.38 1.63 0.63
C VAL A 65 5.36 2.78 0.45
N ALA A 66 4.96 4.01 0.77
CA ALA A 66 5.82 5.18 0.65
C ALA A 66 7.11 5.07 1.50
N CYS A 67 6.98 4.69 2.78
CA CYS A 67 8.11 4.53 3.70
C CYS A 67 9.05 3.37 3.31
N ARG A 68 8.56 2.34 2.62
CA ARG A 68 9.41 1.27 2.08
C ARG A 68 10.10 1.67 0.78
N LEU A 69 9.46 2.53 -0.02
CA LEU A 69 10.01 2.99 -1.28
C LEU A 69 11.11 4.02 -1.07
N ILE A 70 10.87 5.00 -0.20
CA ILE A 70 11.80 6.08 0.17
C ILE A 70 11.66 6.32 1.68
N PRO A 71 12.50 5.68 2.52
CA PRO A 71 12.47 5.83 3.98
C PRO A 71 12.83 7.22 4.48
#